data_AF-A0ABC8D9Z4-F1
#
_entry.id   AF-A0ABC8D9Z4-F1
#
_cell.length_a   1.000
_cell.length_b   1.000
_cell.length_c   1.000
_cell.angle_alpha   90.00
_cell.angle_beta   90.00
_cell.angle_gamma   90.00
#
_symmetry.space_group_name_H-M   'P 1'
#
loop_
_entity.id
_entity.type
_entity.pdbx_description
1 polymer ?
#
loop_
_entity_poly.entity_id
_entity_poly.type
_entity_poly.pdbx_seq_one_letter_code
_entity_poly.pdbx_strand_id
1 'polypeptide(L)'
;MDEGMELIYNEHIADEKLKLGTKYEKLAAMVFKILHQKDVVIHDLKLRGGEKKTTHQIDVTVQSKGSEKSKRILIECKDINKKVGISIVRDFFGAVSQIKPDESFIVTTVGYTREARNFAEDEGIKLALLGEFSEVDWGGRIKNIHLKMNIVVPNTPLIEFVPTGNKIKAHTPKSCSEPKSVSAKDSYFYDKEGNRKDNYKTVLEPVFRNLNINKNSNCKIKGFHPFDDLKYILQDGNLIGIKGFNYEQSFSLVVEENIIGVGEKIALMVFKVLDGTIDKLIFKEDIDKWTFSTEGEVIKKEYKE
;
A
#
# COMPACT_ATOMS: atom_id res chain seq x y z
N MET A 1 20.08 -28.01 12.48
CA MET A 1 19.18 -27.80 11.36
C MET A 1 17.85 -27.44 11.95
N ASP A 2 17.30 -26.33 11.51
CA ASP A 2 15.98 -25.87 11.95
C ASP A 2 14.89 -26.57 11.12
N GLU A 3 14.20 -27.54 11.73
CA GLU A 3 13.16 -28.33 11.06
C GLU A 3 11.97 -27.46 10.61
N GLY A 4 11.67 -26.37 11.33
CA GLY A 4 10.59 -25.45 10.97
C GLY A 4 10.90 -24.69 9.67
N MET A 5 12.14 -24.24 9.52
CA MET A 5 12.60 -23.58 8.29
C MET A 5 12.56 -24.54 7.09
N GLU A 6 12.94 -25.81 7.28
CA GLU A 6 12.81 -26.80 6.20
C GLU A 6 11.36 -27.03 5.78
N LEU A 7 10.43 -27.09 6.73
CA LEU A 7 9.00 -27.26 6.46
C LEU A 7 8.46 -26.08 5.65
N ILE A 8 8.77 -24.85 6.07
CA ILE A 8 8.38 -23.63 5.36
C ILE A 8 8.87 -23.66 3.90
N TYR A 9 10.12 -24.08 3.67
CA TYR A 9 10.65 -24.21 2.31
C TYR A 9 9.83 -25.20 1.47
N ASN A 10 9.56 -26.39 2.00
CA ASN A 10 8.89 -27.45 1.26
C ASN A 10 7.45 -27.07 0.91
N GLU A 11 6.74 -26.41 1.83
CA GLU A 11 5.34 -26.05 1.65
C GLU A 11 5.14 -24.86 0.71
N HIS A 12 6.06 -23.89 0.71
CA HIS A 12 5.83 -22.60 0.04
C HIS A 12 6.72 -22.33 -1.18
N ILE A 13 7.86 -23.01 -1.29
CA ILE A 13 8.83 -22.79 -2.37
C ILE A 13 8.85 -23.99 -3.31
N ALA A 14 9.31 -25.14 -2.82
CA ALA A 14 9.40 -26.36 -3.61
C ALA A 14 9.63 -27.58 -2.70
N ASP A 15 8.92 -28.67 -2.96
CA ASP A 15 9.19 -29.97 -2.34
C ASP A 15 10.33 -30.69 -3.09
N GLU A 16 11.56 -30.43 -2.67
CA GLU A 16 12.76 -31.02 -3.26
C GLU A 16 13.79 -31.44 -2.21
N LYS A 17 14.55 -32.50 -2.55
CA LYS A 17 15.63 -33.00 -1.73
C LYS A 17 16.95 -32.30 -2.08
N LEU A 18 17.38 -31.39 -1.21
CA LEU A 18 18.60 -30.61 -1.37
C LEU A 18 19.67 -31.01 -0.35
N LYS A 19 20.90 -30.48 -0.52
CA LYS A 19 21.95 -30.60 0.49
C LYS A 19 21.55 -29.80 1.74
N LEU A 20 22.04 -30.25 2.88
CA LEU A 20 21.87 -29.57 4.18
C LEU A 20 22.18 -28.07 4.07
N GLY A 21 21.33 -27.21 4.63
CA GLY A 21 21.51 -25.75 4.62
C GLY A 21 21.04 -25.04 3.33
N THR A 22 20.96 -25.73 2.20
CA THR A 22 20.55 -25.12 0.91
C THR A 22 19.15 -24.51 0.97
N LYS A 23 18.21 -25.18 1.65
CA LYS A 23 16.83 -24.66 1.84
C LYS A 23 16.83 -23.36 2.63
N TYR A 24 17.67 -23.28 3.65
CA TYR A 24 17.82 -22.09 4.48
C TYR A 24 18.44 -20.93 3.68
N GLU A 25 19.49 -21.19 2.90
CA GLU A 25 20.10 -20.18 2.00
C GLU A 25 19.08 -19.64 0.98
N LYS A 26 18.26 -20.53 0.39
CA LYS A 26 17.19 -20.13 -0.52
C LYS A 26 16.08 -19.32 0.18
N LEU A 27 15.70 -19.67 1.42
CA LEU A 27 14.78 -18.85 2.22
C LEU A 27 15.37 -17.46 2.49
N ALA A 28 16.65 -17.38 2.83
CA ALA A 28 17.33 -16.10 2.97
C ALA A 28 17.29 -15.30 1.66
N ALA A 29 17.55 -15.93 0.51
CA ALA A 29 17.45 -15.28 -0.80
C ALA A 29 16.05 -14.70 -1.06
N MET A 30 14.99 -15.45 -0.73
CA MET A 30 13.61 -14.98 -0.83
C MET A 30 13.36 -13.76 0.07
N VAL A 31 13.82 -13.80 1.32
CA VAL A 31 13.70 -12.67 2.26
C VAL A 31 14.44 -11.44 1.76
N PHE A 32 15.66 -11.58 1.26
CA PHE A 32 16.41 -10.47 0.66
C PHE A 32 15.72 -9.94 -0.60
N LYS A 33 15.08 -10.79 -1.41
CA LYS A 33 14.25 -10.32 -2.52
C LYS A 33 13.03 -9.51 -2.06
N ILE A 34 12.38 -9.93 -0.98
CA ILE A 34 11.23 -9.20 -0.38
C ILE A 34 11.67 -7.83 0.17
N LEU A 35 12.89 -7.73 0.71
CA LEU A 35 13.50 -6.48 1.15
C LEU A 35 13.97 -5.59 -0.02
N HIS A 36 14.43 -6.21 -1.12
CA HIS A 36 15.06 -5.57 -2.26
C HIS A 36 14.33 -5.88 -3.58
N GLN A 37 13.02 -5.59 -3.66
CA GLN A 37 12.15 -6.05 -4.76
C GLN A 37 12.62 -5.64 -6.16
N LYS A 38 13.31 -4.50 -6.28
CA LYS A 38 13.81 -3.95 -7.55
C LYS A 38 15.17 -4.51 -7.96
N ASP A 39 15.91 -5.08 -7.01
CA ASP A 39 17.28 -5.56 -7.24
C ASP A 39 17.28 -7.01 -7.71
N VAL A 40 18.38 -7.44 -8.32
CA VAL A 40 18.66 -8.83 -8.67
C VAL A 40 19.14 -9.53 -7.41
N VAL A 41 18.54 -10.67 -7.07
CA VAL A 41 18.95 -11.50 -5.93
C VAL A 41 19.27 -12.89 -6.45
N ILE A 42 20.49 -13.37 -6.22
CA ILE A 42 20.97 -14.65 -6.73
C ILE A 42 21.47 -15.50 -5.56
N HIS A 43 21.00 -16.74 -5.51
CA HIS A 43 21.50 -17.79 -4.62
C HIS A 43 22.69 -18.52 -5.26
N ASP A 44 23.69 -18.88 -4.46
CA ASP A 44 24.86 -19.68 -4.85
C ASP A 44 25.72 -19.08 -5.98
N LEU A 45 26.16 -17.83 -5.79
CA LEU A 45 26.96 -17.12 -6.80
C LEU A 45 28.46 -17.17 -6.48
N LYS A 46 29.27 -17.55 -7.47
CA LYS A 46 30.73 -17.47 -7.37
C LYS A 46 31.25 -16.10 -7.80
N LEU A 47 31.91 -15.41 -6.88
CA LEU A 47 32.47 -14.08 -7.09
C LEU A 47 33.99 -14.07 -6.87
N ARG A 48 34.65 -13.10 -7.50
CA ARG A 48 36.09 -12.88 -7.38
C ARG A 48 36.32 -11.39 -7.13
N GLY A 49 37.18 -11.07 -6.17
CA GLY A 49 37.60 -9.69 -5.94
C GLY A 49 38.61 -9.28 -7.02
N GLY A 50 38.33 -8.22 -7.79
CA GLY A 50 39.21 -7.61 -8.80
C GLY A 50 40.33 -8.51 -9.35
N GLU A 51 41.58 -8.16 -9.03
CA GLU A 51 42.79 -8.86 -9.49
C GLU A 51 43.17 -10.13 -8.68
N LYS A 52 42.30 -10.58 -7.76
CA LYS A 52 42.59 -11.76 -6.92
C LYS A 52 42.37 -13.05 -7.70
N LYS A 53 43.17 -14.07 -7.42
CA LYS A 53 43.02 -15.41 -8.04
C LYS A 53 41.93 -16.24 -7.37
N THR A 54 41.68 -16.01 -6.09
CA THR A 54 40.71 -16.75 -5.29
C THR A 54 39.29 -16.42 -5.70
N THR A 55 38.47 -17.45 -5.89
CA THR A 55 37.03 -17.32 -6.09
C THR A 55 36.33 -17.70 -4.80
N HIS A 56 35.35 -16.90 -4.39
CA HIS A 56 34.53 -17.10 -3.21
C HIS A 56 33.12 -17.49 -3.65
N GLN A 57 32.57 -18.56 -3.08
CA GLN A 57 31.16 -18.90 -3.22
C GLN A 57 30.40 -18.09 -2.17
N ILE A 58 29.38 -17.35 -2.61
CA ILE A 58 28.55 -16.51 -1.75
C ILE A 58 27.13 -17.07 -1.80
N ASP A 59 26.60 -17.37 -0.61
CA ASP A 59 25.30 -18.02 -0.48
C ASP A 59 24.17 -17.19 -1.10
N VAL A 60 24.14 -15.88 -0.83
CA VAL A 60 23.19 -14.96 -1.47
C VAL A 60 23.86 -13.63 -1.83
N THR A 61 23.59 -13.13 -3.03
CA THR A 61 24.04 -11.81 -3.50
C THR A 61 22.84 -10.95 -3.89
N VAL A 62 22.84 -9.68 -3.49
CA VAL A 62 21.91 -8.65 -3.99
C VAL A 62 22.69 -7.64 -4.84
N GLN A 63 22.16 -7.31 -6.03
CA GLN A 63 22.78 -6.37 -6.95
C GLN A 63 21.73 -5.45 -7.60
N SER A 64 21.92 -4.13 -7.49
CA SER A 64 21.00 -3.19 -8.15
C SER A 64 21.07 -3.24 -9.68
N LYS A 65 19.89 -3.15 -10.32
CA LYS A 65 19.78 -3.08 -11.79
C LYS A 65 20.21 -1.69 -12.29
N GLY A 66 21.30 -1.60 -13.05
CA GLY A 66 21.58 -0.52 -14.00
C GLY A 66 22.17 0.81 -13.50
N SER A 67 23.37 0.84 -12.89
CA SER A 67 24.18 2.08 -12.82
C SER A 67 25.67 1.83 -12.54
N GLU A 68 26.51 2.86 -12.76
CA GLU A 68 27.97 2.87 -12.48
C GLU A 68 28.34 2.71 -10.98
N LYS A 69 27.37 2.90 -10.07
CA LYS A 69 27.49 2.57 -8.63
C LYS A 69 26.42 1.57 -8.24
N SER A 70 26.52 0.37 -8.81
CA SER A 70 25.60 -0.72 -8.53
C SER A 70 25.81 -1.24 -7.10
N LYS A 71 24.85 -0.96 -6.21
CA LYS A 71 24.86 -1.47 -4.83
C LYS A 71 25.00 -2.99 -4.85
N ARG A 72 25.96 -3.52 -4.10
CA ARG A 72 26.21 -4.95 -3.90
C ARG A 72 26.11 -5.31 -2.42
N ILE A 73 25.35 -6.35 -2.13
CA ILE A 73 25.26 -6.94 -0.80
C ILE A 73 25.67 -8.41 -0.89
N LEU A 74 26.57 -8.84 -0.01
CA LEU A 74 26.92 -10.26 0.14
C LEU A 74 26.33 -10.81 1.43
N ILE A 75 25.82 -12.03 1.37
CA ILE A 75 25.17 -12.67 2.50
C ILE A 75 25.69 -14.10 2.65
N GLU A 76 26.18 -14.41 3.84
CA GLU A 76 26.56 -15.75 4.27
C GLU A 76 25.46 -16.32 5.17
N CYS A 77 25.03 -17.55 4.93
CA CYS A 77 24.00 -18.21 5.71
C CYS A 77 24.60 -19.35 6.54
N LYS A 78 24.10 -19.51 7.76
CA LYS A 78 24.51 -20.58 8.67
C LYS A 78 23.31 -21.20 9.37
N ASP A 79 22.87 -22.32 8.85
CA ASP A 79 21.88 -23.20 9.49
C ASP A 79 22.57 -24.21 10.41
N ILE A 80 22.85 -23.78 11.63
CA ILE A 80 23.50 -24.59 12.66
C ILE A 80 22.74 -24.47 13.98
N ASN A 81 22.73 -25.54 14.78
CA ASN A 81 22.02 -25.60 16.07
C ASN A 81 22.77 -24.93 17.24
N LYS A 82 23.82 -24.16 16.94
CA LYS A 82 24.67 -23.49 17.93
C LYS A 82 25.01 -22.10 17.46
N LYS A 83 25.40 -21.24 18.39
CA LYS A 83 25.82 -19.87 18.06
C LYS A 83 26.99 -19.88 17.06
N VAL A 84 26.90 -19.02 16.06
CA VAL A 84 27.97 -18.74 15.10
C VAL A 84 29.16 -18.16 15.86
N GLY A 85 30.31 -18.82 15.74
CA GLY A 85 31.57 -18.41 16.35
C GLY A 85 32.40 -17.49 15.45
N ILE A 86 33.44 -16.89 16.02
CA ILE A 86 34.31 -15.92 15.34
C ILE A 86 34.99 -16.46 14.09
N SER A 87 35.31 -17.75 14.02
CA SER A 87 35.98 -18.35 12.85
C SER A 87 35.16 -18.15 11.57
N ILE A 88 33.85 -18.39 11.64
CA ILE A 88 32.94 -18.22 10.50
C ILE A 88 32.91 -16.76 10.03
N VAL A 89 32.89 -15.82 10.98
CA VAL A 89 32.88 -14.39 10.65
C VAL A 89 34.18 -13.97 9.97
N ARG A 90 35.32 -14.46 10.47
CA ARG A 90 36.65 -14.21 9.88
C ARG A 90 36.79 -14.82 8.48
N ASP A 91 36.27 -16.02 8.29
CA ASP A 91 36.30 -16.70 6.99
C ASP A 91 35.50 -15.90 5.95
N PHE A 92 34.28 -15.47 6.30
CA PHE A 92 33.45 -14.64 5.43
C PHE A 92 34.09 -13.25 5.18
N PHE A 93 34.71 -12.65 6.20
CA PHE A 93 35.45 -11.39 6.04
C PHE A 93 36.58 -11.50 4.99
N GLY A 94 37.18 -12.68 4.81
CA GLY A 94 38.14 -12.95 3.74
C GLY A 94 37.56 -12.69 2.34
N ALA A 95 36.29 -13.02 2.12
CA ALA A 95 35.58 -12.71 0.87
C ALA A 95 35.19 -11.22 0.81
N VAL A 96 34.64 -10.67 1.90
CA VAL A 96 34.21 -9.26 1.99
C VAL A 96 35.39 -8.30 1.72
N SER A 97 36.55 -8.54 2.34
CA SER A 97 37.75 -7.70 2.16
C SER A 97 38.31 -7.71 0.73
N GLN A 98 38.11 -8.80 -0.02
CA GLN A 98 38.55 -8.91 -1.41
C GLN A 98 37.53 -8.36 -2.40
N ILE A 99 36.24 -8.65 -2.20
CA ILE A 99 35.16 -8.27 -3.12
C ILE A 99 34.72 -6.81 -2.88
N LYS A 100 34.84 -6.32 -1.65
CA LYS A 100 34.46 -4.97 -1.19
C LYS A 100 33.02 -4.59 -1.55
N PRO A 101 32.00 -5.34 -1.06
CA PRO A 101 30.61 -4.97 -1.25
C PRO A 101 30.23 -3.71 -0.44
N ASP A 102 29.07 -3.12 -0.74
CA ASP A 102 28.56 -1.97 0.01
C ASP A 102 28.01 -2.38 1.38
N GLU A 103 27.43 -3.58 1.47
CA GLU A 103 26.96 -4.17 2.72
C GLU A 103 27.27 -5.67 2.75
N SER A 104 27.40 -6.23 3.95
CA SER A 104 27.57 -7.66 4.13
C SER A 104 26.79 -8.15 5.33
N PHE A 105 26.21 -9.34 5.22
CA PHE A 105 25.41 -9.97 6.27
C PHE A 105 25.90 -11.38 6.54
N ILE A 106 25.87 -11.79 7.80
CA ILE A 106 25.81 -13.20 8.18
C ILE A 106 24.42 -13.43 8.77
N VAL A 107 23.76 -14.50 8.36
CA VAL A 107 22.39 -14.85 8.74
C VAL A 107 22.35 -16.24 9.38
N THR A 108 21.67 -16.37 10.51
CA THR A 108 21.51 -17.67 11.22
C THR A 108 20.18 -17.74 11.96
N THR A 109 19.78 -18.92 12.44
CA THR A 109 18.57 -19.12 13.25
C THR A 109 18.81 -18.90 14.75
N VAL A 110 20.02 -19.16 15.25
CA VAL A 110 20.30 -19.26 16.69
C VAL A 110 20.95 -18.00 17.29
N GLY A 111 21.93 -17.42 16.59
CA GLY A 111 22.65 -16.22 17.02
C GLY A 111 24.17 -16.40 17.06
N TYR A 112 24.87 -15.52 17.78
CA TYR A 112 26.32 -15.33 17.65
C TYR A 112 27.02 -15.33 19.01
N THR A 113 28.27 -15.79 19.07
CA THR A 113 29.11 -15.62 20.26
C THR A 113 29.49 -14.15 20.45
N ARG A 114 29.96 -13.76 21.64
CA ARG A 114 30.37 -12.37 21.91
C ARG A 114 31.52 -11.95 21.00
N GLU A 115 32.51 -12.82 20.85
CA GLU A 115 33.70 -12.58 20.04
C GLU A 115 33.35 -12.44 18.55
N ALA A 116 32.35 -13.20 18.07
CA ALA A 116 31.82 -13.06 16.72
C ALA A 116 31.12 -11.71 16.51
N ARG A 117 30.35 -11.24 17.50
CA ARG A 117 29.69 -9.93 17.45
C ARG A 117 30.70 -8.79 17.40
N ASN A 118 31.68 -8.80 18.31
CA ASN A 118 32.69 -7.75 18.37
C ASN A 118 33.45 -7.64 17.03
N PHE A 119 33.92 -8.78 16.49
CA PHE A 119 34.65 -8.77 15.22
C PHE A 119 33.76 -8.32 14.04
N ALA A 120 32.49 -8.73 14.01
CA ALA A 120 31.57 -8.30 12.96
C ALA A 120 31.30 -6.78 13.03
N GLU A 121 31.16 -6.23 14.23
CA GLU A 121 31.00 -4.79 14.47
C GLU A 121 32.23 -4.00 14.02
N ASP A 122 33.43 -4.44 14.42
CA ASP A 122 34.71 -3.82 14.03
C ASP A 122 34.90 -3.76 12.50
N GLU A 123 34.46 -4.81 11.80
CA GLU A 123 34.65 -4.97 10.35
C GLU A 123 33.41 -4.59 9.49
N GLY A 124 32.36 -4.05 10.11
CA GLY A 124 31.15 -3.61 9.41
C GLY A 124 30.31 -4.73 8.78
N ILE A 125 30.35 -5.94 9.35
CA ILE A 125 29.52 -7.07 8.95
C ILE A 125 28.23 -7.09 9.79
N LYS A 126 27.08 -7.00 9.13
CA LYS A 126 25.77 -7.07 9.82
C LYS A 126 25.46 -8.50 10.22
N LEU A 127 24.92 -8.66 11.43
CA LEU A 127 24.51 -9.96 11.97
C LEU A 127 22.99 -10.01 12.05
N ALA A 128 22.38 -11.04 11.48
CA ALA A 128 20.93 -11.15 11.40
C ALA A 128 20.41 -12.53 11.79
N LEU A 129 19.21 -12.53 12.38
CA LEU A 129 18.43 -13.71 12.66
C LEU A 129 17.33 -13.86 11.60
N LEU A 130 17.29 -15.02 10.97
CA LEU A 130 16.17 -15.48 10.17
C LEU A 130 15.68 -16.79 10.76
N GLY A 131 14.49 -16.78 11.32
CA GLY A 131 13.89 -17.95 11.96
C GLY A 131 12.38 -18.01 11.78
N GLU A 132 11.80 -19.12 12.22
CA GLU A 132 10.35 -19.34 12.21
C GLU A 132 9.64 -18.26 13.04
N PHE A 133 8.48 -17.84 12.54
CA PHE A 133 7.62 -16.90 13.24
C PHE A 133 6.93 -17.57 14.45
N SER A 134 6.84 -16.85 15.57
CA SER A 134 6.10 -17.30 16.75
C SER A 134 5.24 -16.20 17.36
N GLU A 135 4.29 -16.55 18.24
CA GLU A 135 3.40 -15.54 18.87
C GLU A 135 4.16 -14.48 19.69
N VAL A 136 5.36 -14.79 20.20
CA VAL A 136 6.17 -13.79 20.91
C VAL A 136 6.72 -12.70 19.98
N ASP A 137 6.87 -13.00 18.68
CA ASP A 137 7.33 -12.03 17.67
C ASP A 137 6.29 -10.96 17.33
N TRP A 138 5.05 -11.15 17.76
CA TRP A 138 4.02 -10.11 17.73
C TRP A 138 4.25 -9.01 18.78
N GLY A 139 5.10 -9.25 19.78
CA GLY A 139 5.42 -8.26 20.82
C GLY A 139 5.84 -6.92 20.20
N GLY A 140 5.15 -5.84 20.56
CA GLY A 140 5.44 -4.49 20.05
C GLY A 140 4.98 -4.20 18.62
N ARG A 141 4.24 -5.10 17.96
CA ARG A 141 3.72 -4.91 16.59
C ARG A 141 2.21 -4.68 16.55
N ILE A 142 1.75 -3.92 15.57
CA ILE A 142 0.32 -3.71 15.30
C ILE A 142 -0.24 -4.95 14.60
N LYS A 143 -1.25 -5.60 15.22
CA LYS A 143 -1.98 -6.74 14.63
C LYS A 143 -3.15 -6.29 13.76
N ASN A 144 -4.01 -5.41 14.30
CA ASN A 144 -5.25 -4.97 13.68
C ASN A 144 -5.43 -3.46 13.81
N ILE A 145 -5.93 -2.82 12.75
CA ILE A 145 -6.38 -1.43 12.77
C ILE A 145 -7.89 -1.44 12.59
N HIS A 146 -8.62 -0.96 13.60
CA HIS A 146 -10.08 -0.84 13.57
C HIS A 146 -10.43 0.62 13.24
N LEU A 147 -10.96 0.86 12.05
CA LEU A 147 -11.41 2.17 11.59
C LEU A 147 -12.94 2.24 11.68
N LYS A 148 -13.44 3.14 12.53
CA LYS A 148 -14.85 3.49 12.59
C LYS A 148 -15.04 4.90 12.05
N MET A 149 -15.72 5.02 10.92
CA MET A 149 -15.99 6.28 10.23
C MET A 149 -17.47 6.62 10.34
N ASN A 150 -17.77 7.86 10.75
CA ASN A 150 -19.11 8.43 10.72
C ASN A 150 -19.12 9.54 9.67
N ILE A 151 -19.64 9.26 8.48
CA ILE A 151 -19.66 10.18 7.34
C ILE A 151 -21.07 10.73 7.19
N VAL A 152 -21.20 12.07 7.13
CA VAL A 152 -22.47 12.73 6.84
C VAL A 152 -22.45 13.15 5.37
N VAL A 153 -23.32 12.55 4.56
CA VAL A 153 -23.40 12.84 3.11
C VAL A 153 -24.69 13.60 2.78
N PRO A 154 -24.64 14.65 1.93
CA PRO A 154 -25.84 15.33 1.47
C PRO A 154 -26.64 14.42 0.53
N ASN A 155 -27.95 14.36 0.74
CA ASN A 155 -28.89 13.77 -0.21
C ASN A 155 -29.17 14.75 -1.35
N THR A 156 -29.88 14.30 -2.39
CA THR A 156 -30.38 15.19 -3.46
C THR A 156 -31.29 16.28 -2.86
N PRO A 157 -30.97 17.57 -3.04
CA PRO A 157 -31.81 18.65 -2.51
C PRO A 157 -33.12 18.76 -3.29
N LEU A 158 -34.19 19.13 -2.59
CA LEU A 158 -35.42 19.59 -3.24
C LEU A 158 -35.28 21.08 -3.53
N ILE A 159 -35.62 21.50 -4.75
CA ILE A 159 -35.52 22.88 -5.20
C ILE A 159 -36.85 23.31 -5.82
N GLU A 160 -37.34 24.46 -5.39
CA GLU A 160 -38.51 25.12 -5.94
C GLU A 160 -38.13 26.52 -6.40
N PHE A 161 -38.16 26.75 -7.72
CA PHE A 161 -37.86 28.06 -8.28
C PHE A 161 -39.01 29.03 -8.05
N VAL A 162 -38.67 30.25 -7.62
CA VAL A 162 -39.67 31.28 -7.29
C VAL A 162 -39.82 32.25 -8.47
N PRO A 163 -40.98 32.27 -9.17
CA PRO A 163 -41.19 33.14 -10.32
C PRO A 163 -41.35 34.62 -9.92
N THR A 164 -41.05 35.53 -10.84
CA THR A 164 -41.19 36.99 -10.63
C THR A 164 -42.58 37.56 -10.96
N GLY A 165 -43.49 36.74 -11.49
CA GLY A 165 -44.85 37.17 -11.87
C GLY A 165 -44.96 37.76 -13.28
N ASN A 166 -43.86 38.19 -13.92
CA ASN A 166 -43.84 38.63 -15.32
C ASN A 166 -43.74 37.41 -16.26
N LYS A 167 -44.90 36.94 -16.74
CA LYS A 167 -44.99 35.88 -17.75
C LYS A 167 -44.76 36.47 -19.14
N ILE A 168 -43.68 36.07 -19.83
CA ILE A 168 -43.50 36.41 -21.25
C ILE A 168 -43.99 35.22 -22.08
N LYS A 169 -45.11 35.43 -22.79
CA LYS A 169 -45.93 34.48 -23.59
C LYS A 169 -46.73 33.46 -22.76
N ALA A 170 -48.00 33.33 -23.14
CA ALA A 170 -49.07 32.72 -22.35
C ALA A 170 -49.47 31.34 -22.88
N HIS A 171 -49.36 30.33 -22.02
CA HIS A 171 -50.48 29.43 -21.69
C HIS A 171 -50.39 29.08 -20.21
N THR A 172 -51.54 29.11 -19.52
CA THR A 172 -51.68 28.75 -18.10
C THR A 172 -51.21 27.32 -17.87
N PRO A 173 -50.22 27.07 -16.99
CA PRO A 173 -49.97 25.72 -16.50
C PRO A 173 -51.18 25.32 -15.63
N LYS A 174 -51.91 24.28 -16.05
CA LYS A 174 -52.77 23.56 -15.11
C LYS A 174 -51.85 22.72 -14.22
N SER A 175 -52.00 22.89 -12.92
CA SER A 175 -51.43 22.10 -11.82
C SER A 175 -49.93 22.24 -11.56
N CYS A 176 -49.61 22.32 -10.26
CA CYS A 176 -48.30 22.03 -9.70
C CYS A 176 -47.77 20.73 -10.31
N SER A 177 -46.71 20.83 -11.11
CA SER A 177 -46.01 19.67 -11.64
C SER A 177 -45.45 18.85 -10.48
N GLU A 178 -45.64 17.53 -10.51
CA GLU A 178 -44.96 16.62 -9.59
C GLU A 178 -43.45 16.91 -9.57
N PRO A 179 -42.77 16.77 -8.41
CA PRO A 179 -41.33 16.96 -8.32
C PRO A 179 -40.61 16.08 -9.34
N LYS A 180 -39.82 16.68 -10.24
CA LYS A 180 -39.01 15.97 -11.22
C LYS A 180 -37.56 15.96 -10.79
N SER A 181 -36.95 14.78 -10.77
CA SER A 181 -35.49 14.65 -10.66
C SER A 181 -34.85 15.05 -11.99
N VAL A 182 -33.86 15.94 -11.94
CA VAL A 182 -33.16 16.45 -13.14
C VAL A 182 -31.65 16.41 -12.93
N SER A 183 -30.90 16.21 -14.02
CA SER A 183 -29.44 16.32 -13.99
C SER A 183 -29.05 17.79 -13.83
N ALA A 184 -28.33 18.11 -12.75
CA ALA A 184 -27.82 19.46 -12.55
C ALA A 184 -26.73 19.86 -13.56
N LYS A 185 -26.09 18.89 -14.24
CA LYS A 185 -25.08 19.14 -15.28
C LYS A 185 -25.71 19.46 -16.63
N ASP A 186 -26.85 18.83 -16.91
CA ASP A 186 -27.53 18.91 -18.22
C ASP A 186 -28.74 19.86 -18.20
N SER A 187 -29.03 20.48 -17.05
CA SER A 187 -30.06 21.51 -16.88
C SER A 187 -29.42 22.88 -16.78
N TYR A 188 -29.97 23.86 -17.50
CA TYR A 188 -29.38 25.18 -17.68
C TYR A 188 -30.32 26.30 -17.24
N PHE A 189 -29.73 27.40 -16.77
CA PHE A 189 -30.41 28.69 -16.74
C PHE A 189 -30.27 29.39 -18.10
N TYR A 190 -31.14 30.36 -18.34
CA TYR A 190 -31.23 31.11 -19.59
C TYR A 190 -31.28 32.61 -19.32
N ASP A 191 -30.96 33.42 -20.35
CA ASP A 191 -31.32 34.85 -20.38
C ASP A 191 -32.74 35.08 -20.91
N LYS A 192 -33.17 36.34 -20.94
CA LYS A 192 -34.52 36.74 -21.39
C LYS A 192 -34.78 36.46 -22.88
N GLU A 193 -33.72 36.34 -23.68
CA GLU A 193 -33.75 35.96 -25.09
C GLU A 193 -33.82 34.43 -25.29
N GLY A 194 -33.62 33.64 -24.23
CA GLY A 194 -33.65 32.18 -24.27
C GLY A 194 -32.31 31.53 -24.61
N ASN A 195 -31.19 32.27 -24.56
CA ASN A 195 -29.86 31.68 -24.73
C ASN A 195 -29.41 31.00 -23.44
N ARG A 196 -28.76 29.84 -23.57
CA ARG A 196 -28.21 29.09 -22.43
C ARG A 196 -27.12 29.90 -21.71
N LYS A 197 -27.16 29.87 -20.38
CA LYS A 197 -26.13 30.39 -19.47
C LYS A 197 -25.53 29.22 -18.68
N ASP A 198 -25.20 29.44 -17.41
CA ASP A 198 -24.65 28.42 -16.53
C ASP A 198 -25.63 27.27 -16.28
N ASN A 199 -25.08 26.08 -16.04
CA ASN A 199 -25.87 24.93 -15.60
C ASN A 199 -26.24 25.02 -14.11
N TYR A 200 -27.23 24.22 -13.73
CA TYR A 200 -27.73 24.14 -12.37
C TYR A 200 -26.60 23.80 -11.38
N LYS A 201 -25.69 22.88 -11.72
CA LYS A 201 -24.55 22.53 -10.86
C LYS A 201 -23.72 23.75 -10.50
N THR A 202 -23.34 24.55 -11.49
CA THR A 202 -22.45 25.72 -11.31
C THR A 202 -23.07 26.77 -10.40
N VAL A 203 -24.38 27.00 -10.53
CA VAL A 203 -25.10 28.01 -9.74
C VAL A 203 -25.47 27.49 -8.35
N LEU A 204 -25.87 26.23 -8.24
CA LEU A 204 -26.44 25.68 -7.02
C LEU A 204 -25.39 25.12 -6.06
N GLU A 205 -24.31 24.49 -6.55
CA GLU A 205 -23.29 23.88 -5.68
C GLU A 205 -22.68 24.86 -4.65
N PRO A 206 -22.30 26.10 -5.01
CA PRO A 206 -21.76 27.04 -4.04
C PRO A 206 -22.73 27.35 -2.89
N VAL A 207 -24.03 27.37 -3.16
CA VAL A 207 -25.07 27.60 -2.15
C VAL A 207 -25.11 26.44 -1.14
N PHE A 208 -25.08 25.21 -1.62
CA PHE A 208 -25.15 24.02 -0.77
C PHE A 208 -23.83 23.73 -0.03
N ARG A 209 -22.66 24.08 -0.61
CA ARG A 209 -21.35 23.94 0.07
C ARG A 209 -21.21 24.84 1.29
N ASN A 210 -21.88 26.00 1.27
CA ASN A 210 -21.80 26.99 2.34
C ASN A 210 -22.86 26.77 3.44
N LEU A 211 -23.63 25.68 3.39
CA LEU A 211 -24.60 25.37 4.44
C LEU A 211 -23.87 24.94 5.72
N ASN A 212 -24.15 25.63 6.83
CA ASN A 212 -23.64 25.25 8.14
C ASN A 212 -24.35 23.99 8.64
N ILE A 213 -23.71 22.83 8.48
CA ILE A 213 -24.23 21.55 8.95
C ILE A 213 -23.96 21.42 10.46
N ASN A 214 -25.00 21.51 11.28
CA ASN A 214 -24.91 21.16 12.69
C ASN A 214 -24.96 19.62 12.83
N LYS A 215 -23.88 19.01 13.32
CA LYS A 215 -23.62 17.56 13.27
C LYS A 215 -24.55 16.68 14.14
N ASN A 216 -25.51 17.27 14.86
CA ASN A 216 -26.25 16.60 15.93
C ASN A 216 -27.73 16.30 15.66
N SER A 217 -28.22 16.31 14.41
CA SER A 217 -29.61 15.90 14.13
C SER A 217 -29.83 15.48 12.68
N ASN A 218 -30.87 14.67 12.44
CA ASN A 218 -31.52 14.40 11.14
C ASN A 218 -32.05 15.73 10.52
N CYS A 219 -31.17 16.68 10.29
CA CYS A 219 -31.53 18.07 10.09
C CYS A 219 -31.83 18.28 8.61
N LYS A 220 -33.09 18.59 8.32
CA LYS A 220 -33.48 19.18 7.05
C LYS A 220 -33.21 20.68 7.14
N ILE A 221 -32.26 21.18 6.35
CA ILE A 221 -31.98 22.61 6.24
C ILE A 221 -32.88 23.17 5.14
N LYS A 222 -33.70 24.16 5.50
CA LYS A 222 -34.55 24.89 4.55
C LYS A 222 -34.07 26.32 4.44
N GLY A 223 -34.18 26.89 3.24
CA GLY A 223 -33.87 28.29 3.03
C GLY A 223 -34.33 28.79 1.67
N PHE A 224 -34.10 30.08 1.45
CA PHE A 224 -34.34 30.76 0.18
C PHE A 224 -33.03 31.41 -0.26
N HIS A 225 -32.65 31.20 -1.51
CA HIS A 225 -31.51 31.88 -2.14
C HIS A 225 -32.03 32.84 -3.22
N PRO A 226 -31.92 34.17 -3.02
CA PRO A 226 -32.21 35.13 -4.07
C PRO A 226 -31.11 35.10 -5.13
N PHE A 227 -31.46 35.37 -6.37
CA PHE A 227 -30.48 35.71 -7.40
C PHE A 227 -30.31 37.22 -7.46
N ASP A 228 -29.05 37.67 -7.58
CA ASP A 228 -28.72 39.09 -7.76
C ASP A 228 -29.33 39.63 -9.07
N ASP A 229 -29.27 38.81 -10.13
CA ASP A 229 -29.90 39.08 -11.42
C ASP A 229 -31.00 38.07 -11.73
N LEU A 230 -32.03 38.53 -12.46
CA LEU A 230 -33.07 37.68 -13.03
C LEU A 230 -32.46 36.54 -13.86
N LYS A 231 -32.78 35.30 -13.47
CA LYS A 231 -32.48 34.11 -14.28
C LYS A 231 -33.75 33.58 -14.90
N TYR A 232 -33.63 32.82 -15.99
CA TYR A 232 -34.77 32.19 -16.65
C TYR A 232 -34.60 30.67 -16.68
N ILE A 233 -35.72 29.96 -16.58
CA ILE A 233 -35.78 28.49 -16.76
C ILE A 233 -36.73 28.16 -17.90
N LEU A 234 -36.48 27.05 -18.58
CA LEU A 234 -37.39 26.52 -19.59
C LEU A 234 -38.27 25.42 -18.97
N GLN A 235 -39.57 25.67 -18.89
CA GLN A 235 -40.55 24.71 -18.36
C GLN A 235 -41.69 24.54 -19.36
N ASP A 236 -41.88 23.30 -19.83
CA ASP A 236 -42.91 22.93 -20.80
C ASP A 236 -42.94 23.85 -22.04
N GLY A 237 -41.75 24.22 -22.52
CA GLY A 237 -41.56 25.12 -23.67
C GLY A 237 -41.68 26.61 -23.36
N ASN A 238 -41.97 26.98 -22.10
CA ASN A 238 -42.11 28.38 -21.68
C ASN A 238 -40.86 28.86 -20.95
N LEU A 239 -40.42 30.07 -21.29
CA LEU A 239 -39.30 30.73 -20.64
C LEU A 239 -39.82 31.55 -19.45
N ILE A 240 -39.49 31.11 -18.23
CA ILE A 240 -40.03 31.67 -16.99
C ILE A 240 -38.92 32.41 -16.24
N GLY A 241 -39.12 33.71 -15.99
CA GLY A 241 -38.23 34.50 -15.15
C GLY A 241 -38.40 34.17 -13.67
N ILE A 242 -37.27 33.99 -12.98
CA ILE A 242 -37.21 33.59 -11.57
C ILE A 242 -36.28 34.53 -10.78
N LYS A 243 -36.67 34.82 -9.53
CA LYS A 243 -35.89 35.68 -8.62
C LYS A 243 -34.98 34.92 -7.66
N GLY A 244 -35.03 33.59 -7.70
CA GLY A 244 -34.34 32.74 -6.75
C GLY A 244 -35.02 31.39 -6.61
N PHE A 245 -34.65 30.66 -5.56
CA PHE A 245 -35.23 29.35 -5.26
C PHE A 245 -35.34 29.07 -3.77
N ASN A 246 -36.40 28.37 -3.37
CA ASN A 246 -36.47 27.69 -2.09
C ASN A 246 -35.74 26.35 -2.19
N TYR A 247 -35.08 25.93 -1.12
CA TYR A 247 -34.44 24.62 -1.04
C TYR A 247 -34.75 23.87 0.26
N GLU A 248 -34.75 22.55 0.18
CA GLU A 248 -34.70 21.63 1.32
C GLU A 248 -33.54 20.65 1.12
N GLN A 249 -32.49 20.78 1.95
CA GLN A 249 -31.33 19.90 1.97
C GLN A 249 -31.44 18.93 3.14
N SER A 250 -31.30 17.63 2.87
CA SER A 250 -31.21 16.59 3.90
C SER A 250 -29.87 15.86 3.82
N PHE A 251 -29.48 15.18 4.90
CA PHE A 251 -28.24 14.44 4.99
C PHE A 251 -28.50 13.03 5.49
N SER A 252 -27.67 12.09 5.05
CA SER A 252 -27.66 10.72 5.53
C SER A 252 -26.38 10.46 6.32
N LEU A 253 -26.50 9.75 7.44
CA LEU A 253 -25.35 9.25 8.18
C LEU A 253 -24.97 7.89 7.60
N VAL A 254 -23.74 7.80 7.11
CA VAL A 254 -23.11 6.56 6.69
C VAL A 254 -22.09 6.20 7.77
N VAL A 255 -22.33 5.09 8.46
CA VAL A 255 -21.38 4.52 9.42
C VAL A 255 -20.66 3.37 8.72
N GLU A 256 -19.35 3.50 8.55
CA GLU A 256 -18.52 2.42 8.04
C GLU A 256 -17.57 1.94 9.14
N GLU A 257 -17.56 0.63 9.37
CA GLU A 257 -16.58 -0.04 10.22
C GLU A 257 -15.71 -0.92 9.33
N ASN A 258 -14.42 -0.63 9.29
CA ASN A 258 -13.44 -1.40 8.54
C ASN A 258 -12.36 -1.90 9.49
N ILE A 259 -12.08 -3.20 9.45
CA ILE A 259 -10.94 -3.79 10.15
C ILE A 259 -9.87 -4.06 9.09
N ILE A 260 -8.78 -3.31 9.13
CA ILE A 260 -7.60 -3.59 8.33
C ILE A 260 -6.70 -4.48 9.20
N GLY A 261 -6.88 -5.79 9.06
CA GLY A 261 -6.13 -6.80 9.79
C GLY A 261 -4.89 -7.23 9.02
N VAL A 262 -3.71 -7.15 9.67
CA VAL A 262 -2.57 -7.99 9.28
C VAL A 262 -2.79 -9.42 9.80
N GLY A 263 -3.72 -9.62 10.75
CA GLY A 263 -4.03 -10.90 11.38
C GLY A 263 -4.67 -11.97 10.51
N GLU A 264 -5.22 -11.64 9.33
CA GLU A 264 -5.64 -12.67 8.35
C GLU A 264 -4.44 -13.29 7.60
N LYS A 265 -3.30 -12.59 7.58
CA LYS A 265 -2.11 -13.06 6.90
C LYS A 265 -1.35 -14.04 7.78
N ILE A 266 -0.94 -15.17 7.18
CA ILE A 266 -0.13 -16.18 7.85
C ILE A 266 1.32 -15.70 7.86
N ALA A 267 1.82 -15.26 9.02
CA ALA A 267 3.22 -14.95 9.23
C ALA A 267 4.02 -16.27 9.34
N LEU A 268 5.07 -16.41 8.53
CA LEU A 268 5.88 -17.63 8.43
C LEU A 268 7.24 -17.48 9.11
N MET A 269 7.90 -16.34 8.90
CA MET A 269 9.25 -16.10 9.41
C MET A 269 9.40 -14.69 9.99
N VAL A 270 10.45 -14.52 10.78
CA VAL A 270 10.95 -13.24 11.26
C VAL A 270 12.37 -13.01 10.77
N PHE A 271 12.65 -11.81 10.26
CA PHE A 271 14.00 -11.36 9.92
C PHE A 271 14.39 -10.14 10.76
N LYS A 272 15.45 -10.29 11.57
CA LYS A 272 15.92 -9.30 12.54
C LYS A 272 17.41 -9.05 12.39
N VAL A 273 17.83 -7.82 12.19
CA VAL A 273 19.27 -7.45 12.27
C VAL A 273 19.56 -7.02 13.72
N LEU A 274 20.67 -7.50 14.29
CA LEU A 274 20.98 -7.31 15.71
C LEU A 274 21.19 -5.86 16.13
N ASP A 275 21.55 -4.98 15.20
CA ASP A 275 21.67 -3.53 15.42
C ASP A 275 20.31 -2.80 15.46
N GLY A 276 19.20 -3.52 15.24
CA GLY A 276 17.85 -2.98 15.23
C GLY A 276 17.45 -2.27 13.93
N THR A 277 18.30 -2.26 12.91
CA THR A 277 18.01 -1.57 11.63
C THR A 277 16.87 -2.21 10.85
N ILE A 278 16.65 -3.52 11.00
CA ILE A 278 15.57 -4.25 10.33
C ILE A 278 14.92 -5.20 11.34
N ASP A 279 13.59 -5.13 11.42
CA ASP A 279 12.76 -6.08 12.17
C ASP A 279 11.45 -6.37 11.42
N LYS A 280 11.44 -7.42 10.59
CA LYS A 280 10.39 -7.67 9.60
C LYS A 280 9.74 -9.04 9.78
N LEU A 281 8.40 -9.07 9.81
CA LEU A 281 7.61 -10.28 9.61
C LEU A 281 7.55 -10.61 8.12
N ILE A 282 7.72 -11.88 7.79
CA ILE A 282 7.61 -12.39 6.43
C ILE A 282 6.35 -13.25 6.36
N PHE A 283 5.38 -12.80 5.58
CA PHE A 283 4.10 -13.48 5.43
C PHE A 283 4.13 -14.44 4.24
N LYS A 284 3.26 -15.44 4.27
CA LYS A 284 3.04 -16.39 3.16
C LYS A 284 2.89 -15.69 1.81
N GLU A 285 2.03 -14.66 1.76
CA GLU A 285 1.79 -13.86 0.55
C GLU A 285 3.04 -13.12 0.03
N ASP A 286 4.04 -12.87 0.87
CA ASP A 286 5.28 -12.23 0.44
C ASP A 286 6.19 -13.23 -0.27
N ILE A 287 6.19 -14.50 0.15
CA ILE A 287 6.98 -15.59 -0.44
C ILE A 287 6.32 -16.12 -1.70
N ASP A 288 5.01 -16.35 -1.67
CA ASP A 288 4.27 -17.05 -2.72
C ASP A 288 4.39 -16.39 -4.11
N LYS A 289 4.79 -15.11 -4.16
CA LYS A 289 5.01 -14.30 -5.38
C LYS A 289 6.32 -14.61 -6.12
N TRP A 290 7.27 -15.32 -5.49
CA TRP A 290 8.64 -15.48 -6.00
C TRP A 290 8.99 -16.94 -6.23
N THR A 291 9.88 -17.19 -7.19
CA THR A 291 10.45 -18.51 -7.49
C THR A 291 11.92 -18.34 -7.89
N PHE A 292 12.63 -19.45 -8.07
CA PHE A 292 14.00 -19.44 -8.58
C PHE A 292 14.02 -19.69 -10.09
N SER A 293 14.87 -18.94 -10.79
CA SER A 293 15.28 -19.29 -12.15
C SER A 293 16.22 -20.51 -12.12
N THR A 294 16.53 -21.06 -13.30
CA THR A 294 17.54 -22.12 -13.43
C THR A 294 18.94 -21.69 -13.03
N GLU A 295 19.21 -20.39 -12.99
CA GLU A 295 20.51 -19.79 -12.61
C GLU A 295 20.55 -19.37 -11.13
N GLY A 296 19.51 -19.66 -10.34
CA GLY A 296 19.45 -19.30 -8.92
C GLY A 296 18.99 -17.85 -8.65
N GLU A 297 18.59 -17.09 -9.67
CA GLU A 297 17.98 -15.77 -9.47
C GLU A 297 16.57 -15.91 -8.88
N VAL A 298 16.25 -15.10 -7.87
CA VAL A 298 14.89 -14.96 -7.35
C VAL A 298 14.08 -14.05 -8.25
N ILE A 299 13.15 -14.65 -9.00
CA ILE A 299 12.29 -14.02 -10.00
C ILE A 299 10.82 -14.10 -9.58
N LYS A 300 10.00 -13.22 -10.15
CA LYS A 300 8.55 -13.23 -9.90
C LYS A 300 7.92 -14.45 -10.55
N LYS A 301 6.99 -15.13 -9.88
CA LYS A 301 6.18 -16.19 -10.52
C LYS A 301 5.34 -15.56 -11.64
N GLU A 302 5.49 -16.07 -12.85
CA GLU A 302 4.55 -15.78 -13.93
C GLU A 302 3.32 -16.66 -13.74
N TYR A 303 2.20 -16.05 -13.41
CA TYR A 303 0.91 -16.74 -13.50
C TYR A 303 0.52 -16.74 -14.96
N LYS A 304 0.44 -17.93 -15.57
CA LYS A 304 -0.26 -18.06 -16.85
C LYS A 304 -1.74 -17.77 -16.57
N GLU A 305 -2.26 -16.71 -17.18
CA GLU A 305 -3.70 -16.47 -17.28
C GLU A 305 -4.42 -17.64 -17.97
#